data_AF-A0A819T4S9-F1
#
_entry.id   AF-A0A819T4S9-F1
#
_cell.length_a   1.000
_cell.length_b   1.000
_cell.length_c   1.000
_cell.angle_alpha   90.00
_cell.angle_beta   90.00
_cell.angle_gamma   90.00
#
_symmetry.space_group_name_H-M   'P 1'
#
loop_
_entity.id
_entity.type
_entity.pdbx_description
1 polymer ?
#
loop_
_entity_poly.entity_id
_entity_poly.type
_entity_poly.pdbx_seq_one_letter_code
_entity_poly.pdbx_strand_id
1 'polypeptide(L)'
;EPILIWPQAFRSSSIVLSCNWSAGRASVFFAHDSQGYIKYWDLTKDPYQPLGHVKIENLSHFVLSTSDQYETAFALVIKQQSSQIEIHQLKRTFATHSDTFIDNFKSILKEIMTNA
;
A
#
# COMPACT_ATOMS: atom_id res chain seq x y z
N GLU A 1 1.46 -15.72 -15.85
CA GLU A 1 0.43 -14.69 -16.06
C GLU A 1 0.24 -13.89 -14.77
N PRO A 2 -0.22 -12.62 -14.82
CA PRO A 2 -0.49 -11.86 -13.59
C PRO A 2 -1.58 -12.53 -12.74
N ILE A 3 -1.35 -12.67 -11.43
CA ILE A 3 -2.29 -13.30 -10.49
C ILE A 3 -3.47 -12.36 -10.19
N LEU A 4 -3.22 -11.04 -10.09
CA LEU A 4 -4.22 -10.01 -9.87
C LEU A 4 -3.93 -8.81 -10.77
N ILE A 5 -5.00 -8.22 -11.32
CA ILE A 5 -4.95 -6.99 -12.11
C ILE A 5 -6.02 -6.04 -11.57
N TRP A 6 -5.62 -4.79 -11.31
CA TRP A 6 -6.53 -3.71 -10.94
C TRP A 6 -6.61 -2.70 -12.08
N PRO A 7 -7.45 -2.92 -13.10
CA PRO A 7 -7.48 -2.10 -14.32
C PRO A 7 -7.89 -0.64 -14.07
N GLN A 8 -8.52 -0.36 -12.93
CA GLN A 8 -8.93 0.97 -12.50
C GLN A 8 -8.44 1.27 -11.08
N ALA A 9 -7.21 0.85 -10.76
CA ALA A 9 -6.59 1.11 -9.47
C ALA A 9 -6.65 2.59 -9.09
N PHE A 10 -6.51 3.48 -10.07
CA PHE A 10 -6.71 4.93 -9.94
C PHE A 10 -7.62 5.47 -11.05
N ARG A 11 -7.90 6.78 -11.03
CA ARG A 11 -8.72 7.43 -12.06
C ARG A 11 -8.00 7.32 -13.41
N SER A 12 -8.76 7.27 -14.50
CA SER A 12 -8.21 7.10 -15.87
C SER A 12 -7.19 8.16 -16.27
N SER A 13 -7.23 9.35 -15.67
CA SER A 13 -6.31 10.46 -15.93
C SER A 13 -5.02 10.45 -15.09
N SER A 14 -4.79 9.40 -14.30
CA SER A 14 -3.65 9.32 -13.37
C SER A 14 -2.77 8.12 -13.70
N ILE A 15 -1.45 8.29 -13.58
CA ILE A 15 -0.47 7.23 -13.77
C ILE A 15 0.05 6.75 -12.41
N VAL A 16 0.21 5.44 -12.23
CA VAL A 16 0.86 4.89 -11.04
C VAL A 16 2.35 5.21 -11.10
N LEU A 17 2.86 5.87 -10.05
CA LEU A 17 4.26 6.30 -9.96
C LEU A 17 5.11 5.33 -9.14
N SER A 18 4.57 4.77 -8.05
CA SER A 18 5.21 3.69 -7.32
C SER A 18 4.23 2.82 -6.56
N CYS A 19 4.69 1.62 -6.21
CA CYS A 19 4.03 0.74 -5.25
C CYS A 19 5.05 0.26 -4.21
N ASN A 20 4.58 0.05 -2.98
CA ASN A 20 5.39 -0.42 -1.88
C ASN A 20 4.57 -1.37 -1.02
N TRP A 21 5.13 -2.54 -0.71
CA TRP A 21 4.58 -3.40 0.33
C TRP A 21 4.72 -2.74 1.69
N SER A 22 3.77 -3.00 2.59
CA SER A 22 4.04 -2.75 4.00
C SER A 22 5.12 -3.71 4.48
N ALA A 23 6.20 -3.18 5.04
CA ALA A 23 7.30 -4.00 5.54
C ALA A 23 6.91 -4.83 6.80
N GLY A 24 5.89 -4.39 7.54
CA GLY A 24 5.35 -5.14 8.69
C GLY A 24 4.02 -5.84 8.43
N ARG A 25 3.46 -5.72 7.21
CA ARG A 25 2.23 -6.42 6.82
C ARG A 25 2.20 -6.90 5.36
N ALA A 26 2.66 -8.12 5.08
CA ALA A 26 2.76 -8.69 3.73
C ALA A 26 1.47 -8.78 2.87
N SER A 27 0.26 -8.66 3.43
CA SER A 27 -0.98 -8.56 2.62
C SER A 27 -1.30 -7.13 2.22
N VAL A 28 -0.64 -6.16 2.83
CA VAL A 28 -0.90 -4.76 2.64
C VAL A 28 0.15 -4.18 1.72
N PHE A 29 -0.30 -3.53 0.67
CA PHE A 29 0.55 -2.70 -0.16
C PHE A 29 -0.12 -1.37 -0.41
N PHE A 30 0.72 -0.41 -0.77
CA PHE A 30 0.34 0.94 -1.10
C PHE A 30 0.78 1.21 -2.51
N ALA A 31 -0.01 2.00 -3.23
CA ALA A 31 0.40 2.58 -4.50
C ALA A 31 0.12 4.08 -4.46
N HIS A 32 0.89 4.86 -5.21
CA HIS A 32 0.59 6.27 -5.38
C HIS A 32 0.60 6.67 -6.86
N ASP A 33 -0.19 7.68 -7.18
CA ASP A 33 -0.35 8.19 -8.54
C ASP A 33 0.24 9.59 -8.72
N SER A 34 0.28 10.04 -9.97
CA SER A 34 0.74 11.37 -10.37
C SER A 34 -0.16 12.52 -9.94
N GLN A 35 -1.28 12.24 -9.27
CA GLN A 35 -2.21 13.24 -8.72
C GLN A 35 -2.08 13.35 -7.19
N GLY A 36 -1.10 12.65 -6.61
CA GLY A 36 -0.81 12.65 -5.19
C GLY A 36 -1.77 11.82 -4.35
N TYR A 37 -2.54 10.93 -4.96
CA TYR A 37 -3.31 9.94 -4.21
C TYR A 37 -2.43 8.77 -3.84
N ILE A 38 -2.43 8.41 -2.56
CA ILE A 38 -1.91 7.15 -2.05
C ILE A 38 -3.12 6.27 -1.71
N LYS A 39 -3.22 5.11 -2.34
CA LYS A 39 -4.22 4.08 -2.05
C LYS A 39 -3.56 2.90 -1.35
N TYR A 40 -4.32 2.18 -0.55
CA TYR A 40 -3.85 0.97 0.10
C TYR A 40 -4.83 -0.18 -0.08
N TRP A 41 -4.28 -1.38 -0.18
CA TRP A 41 -5.01 -2.63 -0.27
C TRP A 41 -4.64 -3.50 0.92
N ASP A 42 -5.54 -4.41 1.28
CA ASP A 42 -5.26 -5.48 2.21
C ASP A 42 -5.88 -6.74 1.61
N LEU A 43 -5.03 -7.56 0.99
CA LEU A 43 -5.45 -8.71 0.21
C LEU A 43 -6.22 -9.75 1.04
N THR A 44 -6.11 -9.72 2.37
CA THR A 44 -6.89 -10.61 3.24
C THR A 44 -8.31 -10.13 3.53
N LYS A 45 -8.63 -8.88 3.18
CA LYS A 45 -9.96 -8.28 3.42
C LYS A 45 -10.73 -8.12 2.12
N ASP A 46 -10.09 -7.49 1.13
CA ASP A 46 -10.62 -7.35 -0.21
C ASP A 46 -9.44 -7.29 -1.19
N PRO A 47 -9.19 -8.36 -1.97
CA PRO A 47 -8.08 -8.37 -2.92
C PRO A 47 -8.39 -7.56 -4.19
N TYR A 48 -9.62 -7.13 -4.42
CA TYR A 48 -10.04 -6.50 -5.69
C TYR A 48 -10.19 -4.98 -5.58
N GLN A 49 -10.41 -4.43 -4.37
CA GLN A 49 -10.63 -2.99 -4.18
C GLN A 49 -9.67 -2.39 -3.14
N PRO A 50 -9.25 -1.13 -3.32
CA PRO A 50 -8.52 -0.41 -2.29
C PRO A 50 -9.43 -0.18 -1.09
N LEU A 51 -8.91 -0.41 0.11
CA LEU A 51 -9.65 -0.20 1.36
C LEU A 51 -9.73 1.27 1.77
N GLY A 52 -8.91 2.13 1.16
CA GLY A 52 -8.97 3.56 1.37
C GLY A 52 -7.88 4.32 0.64
N HIS A 53 -7.88 5.63 0.84
CA HIS A 53 -6.92 6.53 0.21
C HIS A 53 -6.65 7.77 1.06
N VAL A 54 -5.50 8.40 0.79
CA VAL A 54 -5.16 9.74 1.26
C VAL A 54 -4.66 10.55 0.07
N LYS A 55 -4.96 11.85 0.06
CA LYS A 55 -4.41 12.78 -0.93
C LYS A 55 -3.35 13.63 -0.26
N ILE A 56 -2.15 13.66 -0.84
CA ILE A 56 -1.08 14.56 -0.44
C ILE A 56 -0.83 15.53 -1.60
N GLU A 57 -0.98 16.82 -1.32
CA GLU A 57 -0.73 17.85 -2.32
C GLU A 57 0.74 17.89 -2.71
N ASN A 58 0.98 18.01 -4.02
CA ASN A 58 2.31 18.05 -4.62
C ASN A 58 3.17 16.85 -4.21
N LEU A 59 2.65 15.63 -4.09
CA LEU A 59 3.49 14.46 -3.81
C LEU A 59 4.36 14.09 -5.02
N SER A 60 5.69 14.01 -4.86
CA SER A 60 6.61 13.53 -5.90
C SER A 60 7.12 12.12 -5.63
N HIS A 61 7.44 11.80 -4.39
CA HIS A 61 7.94 10.49 -3.98
C HIS A 61 7.33 10.03 -2.68
N PHE A 62 7.06 8.73 -2.62
CA PHE A 62 6.50 8.05 -1.47
C PHE A 62 7.31 6.79 -1.18
N VAL A 63 7.86 6.72 0.03
CA VAL A 63 8.62 5.57 0.53
C VAL A 63 8.03 5.14 1.87
N LEU A 64 7.86 3.84 2.02
CA LEU A 64 7.43 3.24 3.27
C LEU A 64 8.61 2.64 4.00
N SER A 65 8.69 2.91 5.30
CA SER A 65 9.60 2.22 6.21
C SER A 65 8.82 1.80 7.45
N THR A 66 9.01 0.56 7.88
CA THR A 66 8.47 0.07 9.15
C THR A 66 9.60 -0.14 10.14
N SER A 67 9.30 0.06 11.42
CA SER A 67 10.15 -0.40 12.49
C SER A 67 9.44 -1.53 13.21
N ASP A 68 10.01 -2.73 13.10
CA ASP A 68 9.53 -3.93 13.81
C ASP A 68 9.59 -3.71 15.33
N GLN A 69 10.55 -2.90 15.79
CA GLN A 69 10.75 -2.60 17.21
C GLN A 69 9.64 -1.72 17.79
N TYR A 70 9.00 -0.88 16.98
CA TYR A 70 7.98 0.06 17.43
C TYR A 70 6.57 -0.27 16.91
N GLU A 71 6.41 -1.40 16.22
CA GLU A 71 5.13 -1.80 15.61
C GLU A 71 4.47 -0.65 14.82
N THR A 72 5.28 0.19 14.20
CA THR A 72 4.86 1.46 13.61
C THR A 72 5.39 1.56 12.20
N ALA A 73 4.51 1.98 11.29
CA ALA A 73 4.87 2.31 9.92
C ALA A 73 5.01 3.83 9.79
N PHE A 74 6.08 4.26 9.14
CA PHE A 74 6.31 5.63 8.76
C PHE A 74 6.29 5.74 7.24
N ALA A 75 5.62 6.77 6.74
CA ALA A 75 5.69 7.18 5.34
C ALA A 75 6.62 8.38 5.24
N LEU A 76 7.70 8.22 4.47
CA LEU A 76 8.51 9.34 4.02
C LEU A 76 7.88 9.88 2.73
N VAL A 77 7.61 11.18 2.75
CA VAL A 77 6.93 11.90 1.67
C VAL A 77 7.83 13.05 1.21
N ILE A 78 8.09 13.09 -0.09
CA ILE A 78 8.79 14.21 -0.73
C ILE A 78 7.77 14.95 -1.60
N LYS A 79 7.75 16.28 -1.51
CA LYS A 79 6.82 17.11 -2.28
C LYS A 79 7.49 17.71 -3.52
N GLN A 80 6.83 17.63 -4.66
CA GLN A 80 7.18 18.26 -5.92
C GLN A 80 7.24 19.78 -5.72
N GLN A 81 8.35 20.39 -6.18
CA GLN A 81 8.59 21.83 -6.12
C GLN A 81 8.76 22.44 -4.73
N SER A 82 8.97 21.62 -3.69
CA SER A 82 9.45 22.10 -2.40
C SER A 82 10.76 21.40 -2.02
N SER A 83 11.59 22.08 -1.22
CA SER A 83 12.72 21.44 -0.53
C SER A 83 12.28 20.70 0.74
N GLN A 84 10.97 20.51 0.94
CA GLN A 84 10.42 19.91 2.15
C GLN A 84 10.35 18.40 2.01
N ILE A 85 10.89 17.73 3.02
CA ILE A 85 10.77 16.30 3.24
C ILE A 85 9.95 16.13 4.51
N GLU A 86 8.87 15.35 4.43
CA GLU A 86 7.95 15.11 5.53
C GLU A 86 7.95 13.64 5.94
N ILE A 87 7.90 13.38 7.24
CA ILE A 87 7.66 12.05 7.80
C ILE A 87 6.26 12.03 8.39
N HIS A 88 5.42 11.14 7.87
CA HIS A 88 4.06 10.93 8.36
C HIS A 88 3.98 9.58 9.07
N GLN A 89 3.43 9.56 10.27
CA GLN A 89 3.13 8.31 10.95
C GLN A 89 1.86 7.69 10.36
N LEU A 90 1.93 6.40 10.02
CA LEU A 90 0.77 5.63 9.58
C LEU A 90 0.13 4.89 10.75
N LYS A 91 -1.15 4.54 10.60
CA LYS A 91 -1.87 3.75 11.60
C LYS A 91 -1.20 2.38 11.81
N ARG A 92 -1.09 1.93 13.06
CA ARG A 92 -0.52 0.63 13.46
C ARG A 92 -1.12 -0.57 12.71
N THR A 93 -2.39 -0.48 12.29
CA THR A 93 -3.07 -1.53 11.49
C THR A 93 -2.40 -1.86 10.16
N PHE A 94 -1.49 -0.99 9.70
CA PHE A 94 -0.68 -1.22 8.51
C PHE A 94 0.70 -1.82 8.80
N ALA A 95 1.14 -1.86 10.06
CA ALA A 95 2.50 -2.18 10.46
C ALA A 95 2.67 -3.54 11.14
N THR A 96 1.58 -4.20 11.56
CA THR A 96 1.69 -5.39 12.41
C THR A 96 0.91 -6.58 11.88
N HIS A 97 1.46 -7.76 12.13
CA HIS A 97 0.83 -9.06 11.88
C HIS A 97 0.29 -9.68 13.17
N SER A 98 -0.70 -10.57 13.04
CA SER A 98 -0.99 -11.62 14.02
C SER A 98 -0.34 -12.93 13.56
N ASP A 99 0.05 -13.83 14.46
CA ASP A 99 0.78 -15.07 14.10
C ASP A 99 0.02 -15.98 13.10
N THR A 100 -1.31 -15.93 13.11
CA THR A 100 -2.18 -16.68 12.18
C THR A 100 -2.26 -16.08 10.77
N PHE A 101 -1.60 -14.96 10.53
CA PHE A 101 -1.74 -14.17 9.31
C PHE A 101 -1.16 -14.86 8.07
N ILE A 102 0.05 -15.43 8.18
CA ILE A 102 0.79 -15.92 7.00
C ILE A 102 0.05 -17.08 6.33
N ASP A 103 -0.52 -17.98 7.12
CA ASP A 103 -1.25 -19.13 6.60
C ASP A 103 -2.57 -18.72 5.94
N ASN A 104 -3.29 -17.77 6.54
CA ASN A 104 -4.47 -17.17 5.92
C ASN A 104 -4.12 -16.47 4.59
N PHE A 105 -3.04 -15.69 4.57
CA PHE A 105 -2.62 -15.00 3.34
C PHE A 105 -2.23 -15.98 2.22
N LYS A 106 -1.50 -17.05 2.56
CA LYS A 106 -1.18 -18.13 1.62
C LYS A 106 -2.45 -18.83 1.11
N SER A 107 -3.43 -19.06 1.97
CA SER A 107 -4.71 -19.67 1.59
C SER A 107 -5.46 -18.80 0.57
N ILE A 108 -5.54 -17.50 0.82
CA ILE A 108 -6.22 -16.54 -0.06
C ILE A 108 -5.52 -16.45 -1.41
N LEU A 109 -4.19 -16.37 -1.44
CA LEU A 109 -3.46 -16.40 -2.70
C LEU A 109 -3.72 -17.69 -3.48
N LYS A 110 -3.75 -18.85 -2.81
CA LYS A 110 -4.07 -20.14 -3.46
C LYS A 110 -5.48 -20.14 -4.05
N GLU A 111 -6.46 -19.63 -3.32
CA GLU A 111 -7.84 -19.52 -3.80
C GLU A 111 -7.93 -18.63 -5.04
N ILE A 112 -7.30 -17.45 -5.01
CA ILE A 112 -7.23 -16.54 -6.16
C ILE A 112 -6.58 -17.23 -7.36
N MET A 113 -5.45 -17.91 -7.17
CA MET A 113 -4.74 -18.62 -8.24
C MET A 113 -5.51 -19.82 -8.80
N THR A 114 -6.42 -20.41 -8.03
CA THR A 114 -7.21 -21.57 -8.50
C THR A 114 -8.44 -21.11 -9.30
N ASN A 115 -8.92 -19.90 -9.05
CA ASN A 115 -10.10 -19.31 -9.68
C ASN A 115 -9.77 -18.34 -10.85
N ALA A 116 -8.49 -18.13 -11.13
CA ALA A 116 -7.98 -17.33 -12.26
C ALA A 116 -7.81 -18.20 -13.51
#